data_AF-A7S0I3-F1
#
_entry.id   AF-A7S0I3-F1
#
_cell.length_a   1.000
_cell.length_b   1.000
_cell.length_c   1.000
_cell.angle_alpha   90.00
_cell.angle_beta   90.00
_cell.angle_gamma   90.00
#
_symmetry.space_group_name_H-M   'P 1'
#
loop_
_entity.id
_entity.type
_entity.pdbx_description
1 polymer ?
#
loop_
_entity_poly.entity_id
_entity_poly.type
_entity_poly.pdbx_seq_one_letter_code
_entity_poly.pdbx_strand_id
1 'polypeptide(L)' 'GQTPLHKAAGKGNIESVRLLLTRGADVNFADKQGRTPMLLAWNKGHRDCFKIMLEYSRKNV' A
#
# COMPACT_ATOMS: atom_id res chain seq x y z
N GLY A 1 -12.11 4.48 5.30
CA GLY A 1 -11.43 5.78 5.05
C GLY A 1 -10.05 5.53 4.49
N GLN A 2 -9.24 6.54 4.16
CA GLN A 2 -7.84 6.29 3.77
C GLN A 2 -6.97 6.05 5.01
N THR A 3 -6.21 4.97 4.99
CA THR A 3 -5.19 4.67 6.02
C THR A 3 -3.88 5.40 5.73
N PRO A 4 -2.93 5.46 6.68
CA PRO A 4 -1.57 5.93 6.39
C PRO A 4 -0.94 5.22 5.19
N LEU A 5 -1.21 3.91 5.02
CA LEU A 5 -0.68 3.13 3.91
C LEU A 5 -1.24 3.59 2.55
N HIS A 6 -2.52 4.00 2.48
CA HIS A 6 -3.09 4.60 1.26
C HIS A 6 -2.34 5.88 0.86
N LYS A 7 -2.04 6.74 1.84
CA LYS A 7 -1.33 8.01 1.60
C LYS A 7 0.12 7.77 1.19
N ALA A 8 0.81 6.85 1.85
CA ALA A 8 2.19 6.49 1.50
C ALA A 8 2.28 5.90 0.09
N ALA A 9 1.41 4.94 -0.23
CA ALA A 9 1.33 4.30 -1.54
C ALA A 9 0.99 5.29 -2.66
N GLY A 10 -0.02 6.14 -2.46
CA GLY A 10 -0.42 7.15 -3.45
C GLY A 10 0.56 8.31 -3.64
N LYS A 11 1.55 8.46 -2.74
CA LYS A 11 2.67 9.40 -2.87
C LYS A 11 3.96 8.74 -3.37
N GLY A 12 3.99 7.41 -3.50
CA GLY A 12 5.18 6.65 -3.87
C GLY A 12 6.27 6.63 -2.78
N ASN A 13 5.92 6.89 -1.52
CA ASN A 13 6.90 6.92 -0.43
C ASN A 13 7.24 5.50 0.05
N ILE A 14 8.29 4.93 -0.54
CA ILE A 14 8.77 3.56 -0.28
C ILE A 14 9.08 3.33 1.20
N GLU A 15 9.78 4.25 1.85
CA GLU A 15 10.19 4.10 3.26
C GLU A 15 8.98 4.04 4.19
N SER A 16 7.99 4.91 3.95
CA SER A 16 6.73 4.88 4.71
C SER A 16 5.93 3.61 4.45
N VAL A 17 5.89 3.12 3.20
CA VAL A 17 5.24 1.85 2.87
C VAL A 17 5.90 0.71 3.65
N ARG A 18 7.24 0.56 3.59
CA ARG A 18 7.95 -0.50 4.31
C ARG A 18 7.71 -0.43 5.82
N LEU A 19 7.86 0.74 6.41
CA LEU A 19 7.64 0.95 7.85
C LEU A 19 6.23 0.50 8.26
N LEU A 20 5.20 0.93 7.53
CA LEU A 20 3.82 0.60 7.84
C LEU A 20 3.54 -0.90 7.71
N LEU A 21 4.09 -1.56 6.68
CA LEU A 21 3.98 -3.01 6.52
C LEU A 21 4.65 -3.76 7.67
N THR A 22 5.84 -3.34 8.11
CA THR A 22 6.50 -3.94 9.29
C THR A 22 5.70 -3.76 10.57
N ARG A 23 4.81 -2.76 10.63
CA ARG A 23 3.89 -2.53 11.77
C ARG A 23 2.53 -3.22 11.60
N GLY A 24 2.38 -4.10 10.61
CA GLY A 24 1.16 -4.88 10.39
C GLY A 24 0.04 -4.10 9.70
N ALA A 25 0.36 -3.08 8.92
CA ALA A 25 -0.66 -2.38 8.14
C ALA A 25 -1.31 -3.33 7.11
N ASP A 26 -2.65 -3.33 7.10
CA ASP A 26 -3.43 -4.12 6.15
C ASP A 26 -3.36 -3.54 4.73
N VAL A 27 -2.76 -4.31 3.81
CA VAL A 27 -2.63 -3.99 2.39
C VAL A 27 -3.94 -4.14 1.60
N ASN A 28 -4.91 -4.87 2.16
CA ASN A 28 -6.19 -5.16 1.52
C ASN A 28 -7.31 -4.23 1.98
N PHE A 29 -7.07 -3.40 3.00
CA PHE A 29 -8.07 -2.47 3.50
C PHE A 29 -8.51 -1.50 2.39
N ALA A 30 -9.79 -1.51 2.03
CA ALA A 30 -10.34 -0.63 1.01
C ALA A 30 -10.83 0.70 1.62
N ASP A 31 -10.52 1.81 0.96
CA ASP A 31 -11.07 3.11 1.33
C ASP A 31 -12.57 3.24 0.95
N LYS A 32 -13.17 4.41 1.21
CA LYS A 32 -14.60 4.65 0.95
C LYS A 32 -14.96 4.56 -0.55
N GLN A 33 -13.98 4.58 -1.44
CA GLN A 33 -14.18 4.41 -2.89
C GLN A 33 -13.81 2.99 -3.35
N GLY A 34 -13.61 2.04 -2.43
CA GLY A 34 -13.22 0.67 -2.76
C GLY A 34 -11.77 0.54 -3.20
N ARG A 35 -10.93 1.56 -3.00
CA ARG A 35 -9.53 1.53 -3.45
C ARG A 35 -8.64 1.04 -2.33
N THR A 36 -7.79 0.06 -2.63
CA THR A 36 -6.73 -0.39 -1.72
C THR A 36 -5.48 0.50 -1.87
N PRO A 37 -4.54 0.46 -0.90
CA PRO A 37 -3.25 1.12 -1.05
C PRO A 37 -2.51 0.71 -2.32
N MET A 38 -2.54 -0.58 -2.68
CA MET A 38 -1.94 -1.09 -3.92
C MET A 38 -2.55 -0.45 -5.17
N LEU A 39 -3.89 -0.32 -5.22
CA LEU A 39 -4.57 0.31 -6.36
C LEU A 39 -4.17 1.79 -6.49
N LEU A 40 -3.98 2.49 -5.38
CA LEU A 40 -3.50 3.88 -5.41
C LEU A 40 -2.07 3.99 -5.94
N ALA A 41 -1.15 3.12 -5.48
CA ALA A 41 0.21 3.09 -6.01
C ALA A 41 0.23 2.80 -7.52
N TRP A 42 -0.57 1.82 -7.97
CA TRP A 42 -0.68 1.46 -9.38
C TRP A 42 -1.21 2.62 -10.24
N ASN A 43 -2.35 3.21 -9.86
CA ASN A 43 -2.99 4.29 -10.61
C ASN A 43 -2.13 5.57 -10.68
N LYS A 44 -1.21 5.75 -9.72
CA LYS A 44 -0.27 6.88 -9.69
C LYS A 44 1.09 6.56 -10.32
N GLY A 45 1.29 5.34 -10.83
CA GLY A 45 2.53 4.91 -11.48
C GLY A 45 3.67 4.56 -10.52
N HIS A 46 3.40 4.45 -9.21
CA HIS A 46 4.38 4.10 -8.18
C HIS A 46 4.63 2.59 -8.12
N ARG A 47 5.25 2.06 -9.18
CA ARG A 47 5.45 0.62 -9.40
C ARG A 47 6.23 -0.07 -8.28
N ASP A 48 7.21 0.60 -7.68
CA ASP A 48 8.00 0.01 -6.59
C ASP A 48 7.18 -0.18 -5.31
N CYS A 49 6.34 0.79 -4.96
CA CYS A 49 5.40 0.66 -3.85
C CYS A 49 4.43 -0.51 -4.09
N PHE A 50 3.90 -0.63 -5.31
CA PHE A 50 3.03 -1.75 -5.70
C PHE A 50 3.73 -3.11 -5.52
N LYS A 51 4.96 -3.24 -6.05
CA LYS A 51 5.76 -4.47 -5.91
C LYS A 51 6.02 -4.82 -4.45
N ILE A 52 6.43 -3.85 -3.63
CA ILE A 52 6.69 -4.08 -2.20
C ILE A 52 5.44 -4.60 -1.48
N MET A 53 4.28 -4.00 -1.73
CA MET A 53 3.02 -4.46 -1.12
C MET A 53 2.58 -5.83 -1.63
N LEU A 54 2.76 -6.12 -2.92
CA LEU A 54 2.46 -7.44 -3.51
C LEU A 54 3.31 -8.55 -2.88
N GLU A 55 4.62 -8.31 -2.77
CA GLU A 55 5.55 -9.24 -2.12
C GLU A 55 5.21 -9.45 -0.64
N TYR A 56 4.82 -8.39 0.06
CA TYR A 56 4.39 -8.48 1.44
C TYR A 56 3.11 -9.32 1.59
N SER A 57 2.11 -9.12 0.71
CA SER A 57 0.88 -9.92 0.74
C SER A 57 1.16 -11.41 0.53
N ARG A 58 2.06 -11.79 -0.39
CA ARG A 58 2.40 -13.20 -0.66
C ARG A 58 3.07 -13.91 0.52
N LYS A 59 3.76 -13.16 1.39
CA LYS A 59 4.48 -13.70 2.55
C LYS A 59 3.60 -13.89 3.79
N ASN A 60 2.42 -13.28 3.82
CA ASN A 60 1.52 -13.27 4.97
C ASN A 60 0.17 -13.98 4.65
N VAL A 61 0.18 -14.90 3.68
CA VAL A 61 -0.91 -15.86 3.39
C VAL A 61 -0.57 -17.19 4.04
#